data_AF-A0A8H6XA88-F1
#
_entry.id   AF-A0A8H6XA88-F1
#
_cell.length_a   1.000
_cell.length_b   1.000
_cell.length_c   1.000
_cell.angle_alpha   90.00
_cell.angle_beta   90.00
_cell.angle_gamma   90.00
#
_symmetry.space_group_name_H-M   'P 1'
#
loop_
_entity.id
_entity.type
_entity.pdbx_description
1 polymer ?
#
loop_
_entity_poly.entity_id
_entity_poly.type
_entity_poly.pdbx_seq_one_letter_code
_entity_poly.pdbx_strand_id
1 'polypeptide(L)'
;MTPPAEAKTPTLPPVAWPEDAEIKVYTGGCHCKKIRYEFEHPDIYTMPVVDCNCSICEAKGYLMVYVREEKFKFTAGSEDDLTKYEFASRTASHRFCSTCGSSIGPIGKGILEGVVVVNVRTVDGIDLPRLQLQKNDGRSY
;
A
#
# COMPACT_ATOMS: atom_id res chain seq x y z
N MET A 1 -15.65 -0.67 35.32
CA MET A 1 -14.68 -1.28 34.40
C MET A 1 -15.37 -1.41 33.06
N THR A 2 -15.07 -0.51 32.12
CA THR A 2 -15.65 -0.54 30.78
C THR A 2 -15.12 -1.79 30.06
N PRO A 3 -15.97 -2.61 29.42
CA PRO A 3 -15.48 -3.74 28.64
C PRO A 3 -14.53 -3.24 27.53
N PRO A 4 -13.49 -4.02 27.16
CA PRO A 4 -12.65 -3.66 26.04
C PRO A 4 -13.54 -3.53 24.80
N ALA A 5 -13.39 -2.41 24.09
CA ALA A 5 -14.08 -2.20 22.83
C ALA A 5 -13.77 -3.40 21.91
N GLU A 6 -14.82 -4.02 21.37
CA GLU A 6 -14.66 -5.05 20.35
C GLU A 6 -13.79 -4.47 19.23
N ALA A 7 -12.62 -5.07 19.01
CA ALA A 7 -11.73 -4.68 17.93
C ALA A 7 -12.51 -4.88 16.63
N LYS A 8 -12.96 -3.79 16.02
CA LYS A 8 -13.60 -3.83 14.71
C LYS A 8 -12.57 -4.40 13.74
N THR A 9 -12.85 -5.52 13.10
CA THR A 9 -11.98 -6.02 12.03
C THR A 9 -11.97 -4.96 10.92
N PRO A 10 -10.81 -4.44 10.48
CA PRO A 10 -10.76 -3.55 9.33
C PRO A 10 -11.37 -4.28 8.13
N THR A 11 -12.52 -3.82 7.66
CA THR A 11 -13.05 -4.23 6.36
C THR A 11 -12.10 -3.66 5.31
N LEU A 12 -11.18 -4.49 4.85
CA LEU A 12 -10.36 -4.14 3.70
C LEU A 12 -11.31 -3.86 2.52
N PRO A 13 -11.11 -2.78 1.76
CA PRO A 13 -11.77 -2.68 0.48
C PRO A 13 -11.37 -3.93 -0.32
N PRO A 14 -12.33 -4.65 -0.92
CA PRO A 14 -11.99 -5.86 -1.62
C PRO A 14 -10.97 -5.50 -2.72
N VAL A 15 -9.95 -6.33 -2.88
CA VAL A 15 -9.06 -6.35 -4.07
C VAL A 15 -9.85 -6.82 -5.31
N ALA A 16 -11.17 -6.60 -5.31
CA ALA A 16 -12.08 -6.85 -6.38
C ALA A 16 -11.88 -5.74 -7.40
N TRP A 17 -10.98 -6.00 -8.33
CA TRP A 17 -10.91 -5.27 -9.57
C TRP A 17 -12.21 -5.56 -10.36
N PRO A 18 -12.87 -4.52 -10.91
CA PRO A 18 -13.99 -4.73 -11.83
C PRO A 18 -13.57 -5.63 -13.00
N GLU A 19 -14.45 -6.51 -13.46
CA GLU A 19 -14.14 -7.48 -14.54
C GLU A 19 -13.78 -6.79 -15.87
N ASP A 20 -14.32 -5.61 -16.10
CA ASP A 20 -14.15 -4.78 -17.29
C ASP A 20 -13.12 -3.66 -17.12
N ALA A 21 -12.38 -3.65 -16.00
CA ALA A 21 -11.41 -2.59 -15.74
C ALA A 21 -10.23 -2.63 -16.71
N GLU A 22 -9.86 -1.47 -17.25
CA GLU A 22 -8.65 -1.32 -18.06
C GLU A 22 -7.41 -1.56 -17.17
N ILE A 23 -6.68 -2.65 -17.43
CA ILE A 23 -5.44 -2.97 -16.71
C ILE A 23 -4.26 -2.21 -17.33
N LYS A 24 -3.48 -1.55 -16.47
CA LYS A 24 -2.27 -0.82 -16.84
C LYS A 24 -1.06 -1.37 -16.08
N VAL A 25 0.10 -1.24 -16.70
CA VAL A 25 1.39 -1.55 -16.08
C VAL A 25 1.99 -0.26 -15.53
N TYR A 26 2.40 -0.31 -14.27
CA TYR A 26 3.04 0.80 -13.57
C TYR A 26 4.43 0.39 -13.13
N THR A 27 5.36 1.35 -13.16
CA THR A 27 6.69 1.19 -12.57
C THR A 27 6.84 2.13 -11.39
N GLY A 28 7.70 1.75 -10.46
CA GLY A 28 8.00 2.58 -9.31
C GLY A 28 9.22 2.11 -8.56
N GLY A 29 9.43 2.71 -7.40
CA GLY A 29 10.51 2.32 -6.51
C GLY A 29 10.89 3.40 -5.53
N CYS A 30 11.95 3.14 -4.78
CA CYS A 30 12.46 4.11 -3.81
C CYS A 30 13.11 5.31 -4.49
N HIS A 31 13.31 6.39 -3.72
CA HIS A 31 13.94 7.62 -4.20
C HIS A 31 15.34 7.38 -4.76
N CYS A 32 16.18 6.62 -4.05
CA CYS A 32 17.56 6.33 -4.46
C CYS A 32 17.68 5.28 -5.58
N LYS A 33 16.55 4.76 -6.08
CA LYS A 33 16.47 3.76 -7.17
C LYS A 33 17.14 2.40 -6.90
N LYS A 34 17.65 2.15 -5.69
CA LYS A 34 18.13 0.82 -5.28
C LYS A 34 17.04 -0.25 -5.38
N ILE A 35 15.80 0.12 -5.04
CA ILE A 35 14.61 -0.73 -5.13
C ILE A 35 13.75 -0.23 -6.26
N ARG A 36 13.45 -1.10 -7.22
CA ARG A 36 12.55 -0.85 -8.35
C ARG A 36 11.56 -2.00 -8.47
N TYR A 37 10.36 -1.68 -8.88
CA TYR A 37 9.29 -2.67 -9.08
C TYR A 37 8.45 -2.29 -10.29
N GLU A 38 7.70 -3.27 -10.78
CA GLU A 38 6.57 -3.05 -11.68
C GLU A 38 5.36 -3.83 -11.19
N PHE A 39 4.17 -3.35 -11.52
CA PHE A 39 2.94 -4.04 -11.22
C PHE A 39 1.83 -3.76 -12.21
N GLU A 40 0.90 -4.70 -12.33
CA GLU A 40 -0.37 -4.52 -13.04
C GLU A 40 -1.46 -4.10 -12.06
N HIS A 41 -2.29 -3.14 -12.45
CA HIS A 41 -3.46 -2.71 -11.68
C HIS A 41 -4.46 -2.08 -12.66
N PRO A 42 -5.78 -2.11 -12.38
CA PRO A 42 -6.73 -1.22 -13.05
C PRO A 42 -6.22 0.21 -13.08
N ASP A 43 -6.69 1.03 -14.02
CA ASP A 43 -6.28 2.44 -14.07
C ASP A 43 -6.38 3.10 -12.68
N ILE A 44 -5.24 3.49 -12.10
CA ILE A 44 -5.15 4.05 -10.75
C ILE A 44 -5.97 5.33 -10.66
N TYR A 45 -6.16 6.04 -11.77
CA TYR A 45 -6.98 7.25 -11.82
C TYR A 45 -8.48 6.97 -11.86
N THR A 46 -8.91 5.73 -12.12
CA THR A 46 -10.32 5.30 -12.08
C THR A 46 -10.66 4.48 -10.85
N MET A 47 -9.66 4.16 -10.02
CA MET A 47 -9.83 3.37 -8.79
C MET A 47 -9.69 4.23 -7.53
N PRO A 48 -10.34 3.84 -6.42
CA PRO A 48 -10.12 4.50 -5.14
C PRO A 48 -8.70 4.27 -4.62
N VAL A 49 -8.02 5.36 -4.26
CA VAL A 49 -6.74 5.36 -3.57
C VAL A 49 -6.98 5.61 -2.09
N VAL A 50 -6.59 4.69 -1.24
CA VAL A 50 -6.86 4.77 0.20
C VAL A 50 -5.95 5.81 0.85
N ASP A 51 -6.58 6.80 1.47
CA ASP A 51 -5.96 7.83 2.29
C ASP A 51 -6.43 7.65 3.74
N CYS A 52 -5.57 7.00 4.53
CA CYS A 52 -5.87 6.58 5.89
C CYS A 52 -5.29 7.55 6.90
N ASN A 53 -6.09 7.95 7.89
CA ASN A 53 -5.69 8.90 8.94
C ASN A 53 -4.96 8.24 10.14
N CYS A 54 -4.61 6.95 10.05
CA CYS A 54 -3.92 6.26 11.12
C CYS A 54 -2.54 6.90 11.40
N SER A 55 -2.03 6.84 12.63
CA SER A 55 -0.81 7.57 13.02
C SER A 55 0.41 7.27 12.13
N ILE A 56 0.62 6.00 11.75
CA ILE A 56 1.70 5.64 10.82
C ILE A 56 1.41 6.07 9.38
N CYS A 57 0.14 6.02 8.97
CA CYS A 57 -0.30 6.35 7.62
C CYS A 57 -0.06 7.83 7.34
N GLU A 58 -0.45 8.69 8.30
CA GLU A 58 -0.20 10.12 8.27
C GLU A 58 1.30 10.42 8.33
N ALA A 59 2.04 9.84 9.28
CA ALA A 59 3.46 10.10 9.44
C ALA A 59 4.30 9.70 8.21
N LYS A 60 3.90 8.65 7.50
CA LYS A 60 4.57 8.19 6.27
C LYS A 60 3.97 8.78 4.99
N GLY A 61 2.90 9.56 5.09
CA GLY A 61 2.19 10.16 3.97
C GLY A 61 1.64 9.12 2.99
N TYR A 62 1.17 7.97 3.46
CA TYR A 62 0.71 6.89 2.59
C TYR A 62 -0.52 7.28 1.78
N LEU A 63 -0.48 6.94 0.50
CA LEU A 63 -1.62 6.87 -0.40
C LEU A 63 -1.58 5.50 -1.05
N MET A 64 -2.56 4.64 -0.79
CA MET A 64 -2.41 3.20 -0.98
C MET A 64 -3.33 2.65 -2.06
N VAL A 65 -2.77 1.79 -2.90
CA VAL A 65 -3.51 0.88 -3.78
C VAL A 65 -3.18 -0.56 -3.42
N TYR A 66 -4.13 -1.45 -3.67
CA TYR A 66 -4.05 -2.86 -3.32
C TYR A 66 -3.82 -3.67 -4.59
N VAL A 67 -2.63 -4.23 -4.70
CA VAL A 67 -2.15 -4.96 -5.87
C VAL A 67 -2.17 -6.44 -5.52
N ARG A 68 -2.68 -7.28 -6.42
CA ARG A 68 -2.57 -8.73 -6.25
C ARG A 68 -1.10 -9.14 -6.30
N GLU A 69 -0.66 -10.00 -5.40
CA GLU A 69 0.75 -10.37 -5.27
C GLU A 69 1.33 -10.95 -6.56
N GLU A 70 0.56 -11.78 -7.29
CA GLU A 70 0.96 -12.34 -8.57
C GLU A 70 1.12 -11.31 -9.70
N LYS A 71 0.64 -10.09 -9.47
CA LYS A 71 0.71 -8.94 -10.39
C LYS A 71 1.77 -7.92 -10.00
N PHE A 72 2.57 -8.21 -8.98
CA PHE A 72 3.67 -7.36 -8.53
C PHE A 72 5.00 -8.09 -8.68
N LYS A 73 6.05 -7.39 -9.12
CA LYS A 73 7.42 -7.93 -9.05
C LYS A 73 8.47 -6.84 -8.87
N PHE A 74 9.55 -7.19 -8.19
CA PHE A 74 10.75 -6.37 -8.14
C PHE A 74 11.52 -6.47 -9.46
N THR A 75 11.95 -5.31 -9.98
CA THR A 75 12.79 -5.20 -11.18
C THR A 75 14.24 -4.83 -10.82
N ALA A 76 14.48 -4.34 -9.59
CA ALA A 76 15.81 -4.20 -9.00
C ALA A 76 15.72 -4.24 -7.46
N GLY A 77 16.72 -4.87 -6.83
CA GLY A 77 16.70 -5.20 -5.41
C GLY A 77 15.67 -6.29 -5.09
N SER A 78 15.47 -6.56 -3.81
CA SER A 78 14.47 -7.53 -3.34
C SER A 78 13.72 -7.03 -2.10
N GLU A 79 12.75 -7.81 -1.63
CA GLU A 79 12.09 -7.55 -0.36
C GLU A 79 13.10 -7.51 0.81
N ASP A 80 14.19 -8.28 0.75
CA ASP A 80 15.21 -8.34 1.81
C ASP A 80 16.02 -7.04 1.93
N ASP A 81 16.09 -6.23 0.87
CA ASP A 81 16.71 -4.91 0.93
C ASP A 81 15.82 -3.86 1.61
N LEU A 82 14.55 -4.19 1.88
CA LEU A 82 13.60 -3.32 2.57
C LEU A 82 13.62 -3.55 4.07
N THR A 83 13.76 -2.47 4.82
CA THR A 83 13.56 -2.50 6.27
C THR A 83 12.09 -2.73 6.58
N LYS A 84 11.85 -3.63 7.53
CA LYS A 84 10.54 -4.01 8.02
C LYS A 84 10.23 -3.27 9.32
N TYR A 85 9.03 -2.72 9.41
CA TYR A 85 8.49 -2.20 10.66
C TYR A 85 7.07 -2.76 10.91
N GLU A 86 6.89 -3.39 12.06
CA GLU A 86 5.62 -3.92 12.56
C GLU A 86 5.35 -3.28 13.92
N PHE A 87 4.10 -2.91 14.18
CA PHE A 87 3.66 -2.36 15.47
C PHE A 87 2.18 -2.75 15.71
N ALA A 88 1.68 -2.48 16.92
CA ALA A 88 0.31 -2.78 17.34
C ALA A 88 -0.09 -4.24 17.05
N SER A 89 -1.19 -4.47 16.30
CA SER A 89 -1.73 -5.79 15.97
C SER A 89 -0.85 -6.62 15.03
N ARG A 90 0.22 -6.04 14.47
CA ARG A 90 1.14 -6.69 13.50
C ARG A 90 0.44 -7.21 12.23
N THR A 91 -0.74 -6.69 11.92
CA THR A 91 -1.54 -7.07 10.75
C THR A 91 -0.92 -6.60 9.43
N ALA A 92 -0.04 -5.59 9.45
CA ALA A 92 0.68 -5.10 8.28
C ALA A 92 2.19 -5.00 8.56
N SER A 93 3.00 -5.37 7.57
CA SER A 93 4.45 -5.18 7.59
C SER A 93 4.83 -3.99 6.74
N HIS A 94 5.07 -2.82 7.35
CA HIS A 94 5.47 -1.62 6.63
C HIS A 94 6.89 -1.78 6.09
N ARG A 95 7.05 -1.68 4.76
CA ARG A 95 8.35 -1.81 4.09
C ARG A 95 8.86 -0.46 3.59
N PHE A 96 10.12 -0.18 3.86
CA PHE A 96 10.78 1.03 3.38
C PHE A 96 12.25 0.77 3.02
N CYS A 97 12.78 1.58 2.10
CA CYS A 97 14.16 1.46 1.67
C CYS A 97 15.11 1.78 2.83
N SER A 98 16.00 0.84 3.14
CA SER A 98 17.04 1.01 4.17
C SER A 98 18.02 2.14 3.87
N THR A 99 18.18 2.52 2.60
CA THR A 99 19.12 3.57 2.16
C THR A 99 18.53 4.97 2.20
N CYS A 100 17.28 5.16 1.76
CA CYS A 100 16.68 6.50 1.60
C CYS A 100 15.36 6.71 2.36
N GLY A 101 14.87 5.71 3.08
CA GLY A 101 13.64 5.82 3.88
C GLY A 101 12.33 5.84 3.09
N SER A 102 12.35 5.87 1.76
CA SER A 102 11.13 5.83 0.94
C SER A 102 10.29 4.61 1.30
N SER A 103 9.05 4.87 1.70
CA SER A 103 8.12 3.80 2.10
C SER A 103 7.39 3.28 0.88
N ILE A 104 7.78 2.09 0.41
CA ILE A 104 7.24 1.42 -0.78
C ILE A 104 5.79 1.01 -0.55
N GLY A 105 5.46 0.65 0.69
CA GLY A 105 4.11 0.26 1.12
C GLY A 105 4.18 -1.00 1.99
N PRO A 106 3.06 -1.39 2.65
CA PRO A 106 3.03 -2.62 3.40
C PRO A 106 2.92 -3.86 2.49
N ILE A 107 3.60 -4.94 2.87
CA ILE A 107 3.27 -6.27 2.33
C ILE A 107 2.19 -6.85 3.23
N GLY A 108 1.10 -7.29 2.62
CA GLY A 108 -0.06 -7.81 3.30
C GLY A 108 0.24 -9.09 4.07
N LYS A 109 -0.39 -9.23 5.25
CA LYS A 109 -0.37 -10.44 6.06
C LYS A 109 -1.77 -10.71 6.62
N GLY A 110 -2.06 -11.97 6.93
CA GLY A 110 -3.35 -12.36 7.50
C GLY A 110 -4.50 -11.99 6.56
N ILE A 111 -5.35 -11.05 6.96
CA ILE A 111 -6.46 -10.57 6.11
C ILE A 111 -6.02 -9.94 4.78
N LEU A 112 -4.74 -9.55 4.65
CA LEU A 112 -4.12 -9.02 3.44
C LEU A 112 -3.21 -10.03 2.73
N GLU A 113 -3.27 -11.32 3.08
CA GLU A 113 -2.49 -12.36 2.38
C GLU A 113 -2.81 -12.39 0.88
N GLY A 114 -1.77 -12.53 0.04
CA GLY A 114 -1.89 -12.43 -1.42
C GLY A 114 -2.00 -11.00 -1.97
N VAL A 115 -1.79 -9.98 -1.13
CA VAL A 115 -1.91 -8.56 -1.52
C VAL A 115 -0.64 -7.79 -1.17
N VAL A 116 -0.11 -7.09 -2.17
CA VAL A 116 0.94 -6.07 -2.00
C VAL A 116 0.27 -4.71 -1.97
N VAL A 117 0.44 -3.97 -0.87
CA VAL A 117 -0.07 -2.60 -0.79
C VAL A 117 1.03 -1.65 -1.25
N VAL A 118 0.76 -0.90 -2.30
CA VAL A 118 1.73 0.02 -2.91
C VAL A 118 1.40 1.44 -2.50
N ASN A 119 2.40 2.18 -2.00
CA ASN A 119 2.30 3.62 -1.82
C ASN A 119 2.45 4.31 -3.17
N VAL A 120 1.37 4.87 -3.71
CA VAL A 120 1.34 5.48 -5.05
C VAL A 120 2.33 6.62 -5.20
N ARG A 121 2.76 7.26 -4.09
CA ARG A 121 3.82 8.29 -4.12
C ARG A 121 5.19 7.76 -4.57
N THR A 122 5.35 6.44 -4.64
CA THR A 122 6.57 5.77 -5.14
C THR A 122 6.44 5.27 -6.58
N VAL A 123 5.28 5.48 -7.22
CA VAL A 123 5.02 5.18 -8.63
C VAL A 123 5.58 6.30 -9.50
N ASP A 124 6.29 5.95 -10.57
CA ASP A 124 6.90 6.95 -11.45
C ASP A 124 5.82 7.69 -12.26
N GLY A 125 5.96 9.01 -12.39
CA GLY A 125 5.08 9.81 -13.24
C GLY A 125 3.62 9.94 -12.75
N ILE A 126 3.34 9.59 -11.49
CA ILE A 126 1.98 9.70 -10.93
C ILE A 126 1.54 11.16 -10.80
N ASP A 127 0.32 11.47 -11.25
CA ASP A 127 -0.32 12.77 -11.10
C ASP A 127 -1.21 12.76 -9.84
N LEU A 128 -0.64 13.11 -8.68
CA LEU A 128 -1.32 13.03 -7.39
C LEU A 128 -2.67 13.78 -7.34
N PRO A 129 -2.79 15.02 -7.86
CA PRO A 129 -4.08 15.74 -7.95
C PRO A 129 -5.20 14.99 -8.67
N ARG A 130 -4.87 14.09 -9.61
CA ARG A 130 -5.87 13.35 -10.40
C ARG A 130 -6.41 12.11 -9.67
N LEU A 131 -5.78 11.70 -8.57
CA LEU A 131 -6.16 10.50 -7.84
C LEU A 131 -7.53 10.65 -7.18
N GLN A 132 -8.34 9.59 -7.23
CA GLN A 132 -9.61 9.51 -6.51
C GLN A 132 -9.36 9.03 -5.08
N LEU A 133 -9.22 9.97 -4.13
CA LEU A 133 -8.91 9.62 -2.74
C LEU A 133 -10.14 9.10 -1.99
N GLN A 134 -10.04 7.88 -1.46
CA GLN A 134 -11.01 7.32 -0.51
C GLN A 134 -10.46 7.47 0.91
N LYS A 135 -11.15 8.26 1.73
CA LYS A 135 -10.79 8.43 3.14
C LYS A 135 -11.09 7.16 3.94
N ASN A 136 -10.14 6.77 4.78
CA ASN A 136 -10.31 5.67 5.72
C ASN A 136 -9.99 6.13 7.15
N ASP A 137 -10.89 5.85 8.08
CA ASP A 137 -10.71 6.20 9.49
C ASP A 137 -9.94 5.10 10.24
N GLY A 138 -8.64 5.02 10.01
CA GLY A 138 -7.75 4.07 10.67
C GLY A 138 -7.44 4.39 12.13
N ARG A 139 -7.83 5.55 12.67
CA ARG A 139 -7.68 5.89 14.10
C ARG A 139 -8.68 5.17 15.00
N SER A 140 -9.79 4.70 14.42
CA SER A 140 -10.84 3.96 15.12
C SER A 140 -10.56 2.45 15.26
N TYR A 141 -9.36 2.00 14.92
CA TYR A 141 -8.94 0.59 14.87
C TYR A 141 -7.66 0.34 15.67
#